data_AF-A0AA88IDH6-F1
#
_entry.id   AF-A0AA88IDH6-F1
#
_cell.length_a   1.000
_cell.length_b   1.000
_cell.length_c   1.000
_cell.angle_alpha   90.00
_cell.angle_beta   90.00
_cell.angle_gamma   90.00
#
_symmetry.space_group_name_H-M   'P 1'
#
loop_
_entity.id
_entity.type
_entity.pdbx_description
1 polymer ?
#
loop_
_entity_poly.entity_id
_entity_poly.type
_entity_poly.pdbx_seq_one_letter_code
_entity_poly.pdbx_strand_id
1 'polypeptide(L)'
;MKRQAKKNGTDMCSNTNKRLKTLIEAKNPLFDFISPTSSLESLIQPFNSKTFLNDYWEKKPLVNLRHGALTKHQHEVLSSIYSTQVLEEAAKEKRLLFGRDFHACRFDGEKTVDAVHAKGTLTSASLKKLLHGQKCTFQIHQPQRYSDLLWRLLEHLESYFGCLVGSNVYITPPGTQGLAPHYDDVEVFILQLEGSKHWKLYKPQVELASLVVRTDSWNADKSCHSFTAHWFESDLSRGREAIACLRFVGDHDYTAFAFQLDGIKKEHYLLDYVVNLDPESLGNPIEEFTLRPGDFLYFPRGTIHQACADEGNQFSTHITISTYQHQEHKQFLCKICSVRNFGNSRF
;
A
#
# COMPACT_ATOMS: atom_id res chain seq x y z
N MET A 1 -15.31 32.49 -50.17
CA MET A 1 -14.52 31.30 -49.74
C MET A 1 -14.43 31.27 -48.22
N LYS A 2 -15.32 30.56 -47.53
CA LYS A 2 -15.20 30.26 -46.08
C LYS A 2 -14.71 28.82 -45.96
N ARG A 3 -13.45 28.62 -45.55
CA ARG A 3 -12.91 27.28 -45.27
C ARG A 3 -13.40 26.85 -43.87
N GLN A 4 -14.29 25.86 -43.84
CA GLN A 4 -14.60 25.11 -42.62
C GLN A 4 -13.35 24.33 -42.17
N ALA A 5 -12.86 24.63 -40.97
CA ALA A 5 -11.91 23.77 -40.29
C ALA A 5 -12.64 22.50 -39.82
N LYS A 6 -12.27 21.35 -40.37
CA LYS A 6 -12.68 20.03 -39.86
C LYS A 6 -12.06 19.84 -38.48
N LYS A 7 -12.87 19.91 -37.42
CA LYS A 7 -12.55 19.37 -36.09
C LYS A 7 -12.57 17.84 -36.18
N ASN A 8 -11.45 17.23 -36.54
CA ASN A 8 -11.19 15.82 -36.26
C ASN A 8 -10.56 15.69 -34.88
N GLY A 9 -11.36 15.85 -33.84
CA GLY A 9 -11.03 15.41 -32.49
C GLY A 9 -11.93 14.25 -32.16
N THR A 10 -11.48 13.02 -32.42
CA THR A 10 -12.14 11.83 -31.88
C THR A 10 -11.89 11.82 -30.37
N ASP A 11 -12.94 12.09 -29.59
CA ASP A 11 -12.92 12.12 -28.12
C ASP A 11 -12.39 10.79 -27.54
N MET A 12 -11.14 10.78 -27.07
CA MET A 12 -10.56 9.59 -26.40
C MET A 12 -11.40 9.14 -25.20
N CYS A 13 -11.97 10.07 -24.44
CA CYS A 13 -12.81 9.79 -23.27
C CYS A 13 -14.09 8.98 -23.62
N SER A 14 -14.68 9.21 -24.80
CA SER A 14 -15.88 8.49 -25.25
C SER A 14 -15.58 7.03 -25.63
N ASN A 15 -14.39 6.76 -26.19
CA ASN A 15 -13.94 5.42 -26.54
C ASN A 15 -13.49 4.62 -25.31
N THR A 16 -12.85 5.27 -24.33
CA THR A 16 -12.42 4.63 -23.08
C THR A 16 -13.64 4.12 -22.29
N ASN A 17 -14.68 4.95 -22.13
CA ASN A 17 -15.92 4.57 -21.45
C ASN A 17 -16.66 3.43 -22.14
N LYS A 18 -16.72 3.44 -23.49
CA LYS A 18 -17.35 2.35 -24.26
C LYS A 18 -16.57 1.04 -24.10
N ARG A 19 -15.24 1.10 -24.13
CA ARG A 19 -14.36 -0.07 -23.95
C ARG A 19 -14.44 -0.64 -22.53
N LEU A 20 -14.40 0.20 -21.50
CA LEU A 20 -14.62 -0.19 -20.10
C LEU A 20 -15.96 -0.87 -19.90
N LYS A 21 -17.03 -0.30 -20.47
CA LYS A 21 -18.37 -0.89 -20.40
C LYS A 21 -18.41 -2.29 -21.01
N THR A 22 -17.82 -2.46 -22.20
CA THR A 22 -17.70 -3.79 -22.84
C THR A 22 -16.83 -4.76 -22.03
N LEU A 23 -15.77 -4.29 -21.37
CA LEU A 23 -14.90 -5.12 -20.53
C LEU A 23 -15.63 -5.64 -19.28
N ILE A 24 -16.49 -4.82 -18.69
CA ILE A 24 -17.26 -5.12 -17.47
C ILE A 24 -18.48 -5.99 -17.77
N GLU A 25 -19.17 -5.76 -18.89
CA GLU A 25 -20.41 -6.47 -19.27
C GLU A 25 -20.15 -7.81 -19.99
N ALA A 26 -18.93 -8.32 -19.97
CA ALA A 26 -18.54 -9.54 -20.65
C ALA A 26 -19.15 -10.81 -20.02
N LYS A 27 -19.31 -11.86 -20.83
CA LYS A 27 -19.69 -13.19 -20.34
C LYS A 27 -18.50 -13.76 -19.55
N ASN A 28 -18.65 -13.86 -18.22
CA ASN A 28 -17.61 -14.21 -17.24
C ASN A 28 -16.57 -13.08 -17.00
N PRO A 29 -16.96 -11.98 -16.34
CA PRO A 29 -16.05 -10.86 -16.10
C PRO A 29 -14.99 -11.21 -15.04
N LEU A 30 -13.86 -10.50 -15.06
CA LEU A 30 -12.84 -10.63 -14.01
C LEU A 30 -13.34 -10.10 -12.65
N PHE A 31 -14.12 -9.01 -12.69
CA PHE A 31 -14.71 -8.38 -11.52
C PHE A 31 -16.22 -8.32 -11.66
N ASP A 32 -16.93 -8.63 -10.58
CA ASP A 32 -18.39 -8.51 -10.50
C ASP A 32 -18.73 -7.22 -9.75
N PHE A 33 -19.34 -6.26 -10.44
CA PHE A 33 -19.74 -4.97 -9.86
C PHE A 33 -21.26 -4.86 -9.62
N ILE A 34 -21.96 -5.97 -9.39
CA ILE A 34 -23.39 -5.97 -9.02
C ILE A 34 -23.58 -5.40 -7.60
N SER A 35 -22.65 -5.70 -6.68
CA SER A 35 -22.69 -5.23 -5.29
C SER A 35 -21.27 -5.12 -4.71
N PRO A 36 -21.08 -4.37 -3.60
CA PRO A 36 -19.82 -4.35 -2.86
C PRO A 36 -19.30 -5.76 -2.52
N THR A 37 -20.20 -6.65 -2.06
CA THR A 37 -19.88 -8.04 -1.73
C THR A 37 -19.41 -8.83 -2.95
N SER A 38 -20.11 -8.76 -4.08
CA SER A 38 -19.72 -9.49 -5.29
C SER A 38 -18.38 -8.99 -5.86
N SER A 39 -18.05 -7.71 -5.66
CA SER A 39 -16.75 -7.16 -6.05
C SER A 39 -15.61 -7.73 -5.21
N LEU A 40 -15.77 -7.79 -3.88
CA LEU A 40 -14.81 -8.51 -3.03
C LEU A 40 -14.69 -9.97 -3.47
N GLU A 41 -15.82 -10.68 -3.59
CA GLU A 41 -15.83 -12.11 -3.91
C GLU A 41 -15.15 -12.40 -5.25
N SER A 42 -15.27 -11.52 -6.25
CA SER A 42 -14.55 -11.64 -7.53
C SER A 42 -13.02 -11.58 -7.39
N LEU A 43 -12.50 -10.80 -6.43
CA LEU A 43 -11.07 -10.75 -6.11
C LEU A 43 -10.59 -12.05 -5.45
N ILE A 44 -11.37 -12.57 -4.50
CA ILE A 44 -10.98 -13.69 -3.64
C ILE A 44 -11.48 -15.06 -4.12
N GLN A 45 -12.06 -15.19 -5.32
CA GLN A 45 -12.55 -16.48 -5.84
C GLN A 45 -11.47 -17.57 -5.78
N PRO A 46 -11.79 -18.81 -5.40
CA PRO A 46 -13.14 -19.38 -5.29
C PRO A 46 -13.80 -19.17 -3.92
N PHE A 47 -13.18 -18.40 -3.02
CA PHE A 47 -13.71 -18.15 -1.69
C PHE A 47 -14.85 -17.13 -1.74
N ASN A 48 -15.86 -17.31 -0.88
CA ASN A 48 -16.87 -16.30 -0.62
C ASN A 48 -16.47 -15.41 0.56
N SER A 49 -17.12 -14.26 0.67
CA SER A 49 -16.87 -13.25 1.70
C SER A 49 -16.96 -13.81 3.11
N LYS A 50 -17.94 -14.68 3.38
CA LYS A 50 -18.11 -15.32 4.70
C LYS A 50 -16.92 -16.20 5.08
N THR A 51 -16.43 -17.01 4.14
CA THR A 51 -15.27 -17.88 4.35
C THR A 51 -14.01 -17.04 4.57
N PHE A 52 -13.85 -15.99 3.76
CA PHE A 52 -12.74 -15.06 3.90
C PHE A 52 -12.69 -14.39 5.28
N LEU A 53 -13.81 -13.81 5.73
CA LEU A 53 -13.89 -13.15 7.04
C LEU A 53 -13.69 -14.12 8.21
N ASN A 54 -14.23 -15.33 8.10
CA ASN A 54 -14.13 -16.31 9.18
C ASN A 54 -12.74 -16.94 9.28
N ASP A 55 -12.08 -17.20 8.17
CA ASP A 55 -10.90 -18.08 8.16
C ASP A 55 -9.59 -17.32 7.91
N TYR A 56 -9.63 -16.15 7.28
CA TYR A 56 -8.44 -15.45 6.80
C TYR A 56 -8.31 -14.02 7.34
N TRP A 57 -9.38 -13.24 7.30
CA TRP A 57 -9.37 -11.82 7.71
C TRP A 57 -8.78 -11.64 9.11
N GLU A 58 -7.76 -10.79 9.23
CA GLU A 58 -7.00 -10.52 10.46
C GLU A 58 -6.38 -11.76 11.14
N LYS A 59 -6.21 -12.87 10.40
CA LYS A 59 -5.77 -14.16 10.97
C LYS A 59 -4.56 -14.74 10.26
N LYS A 60 -4.64 -14.91 8.94
CA LYS A 60 -3.59 -15.57 8.17
C LYS A 60 -3.61 -15.19 6.69
N PRO A 61 -2.47 -15.36 5.98
CA PRO A 61 -2.42 -15.15 4.54
C PRO A 61 -3.40 -16.04 3.76
N LEU A 62 -3.91 -15.49 2.67
CA LEU A 62 -4.66 -16.21 1.64
C LEU A 62 -3.88 -16.10 0.31
N VAL A 63 -3.29 -17.20 -0.13
CA VAL A 63 -2.59 -17.30 -1.41
C VAL A 63 -3.49 -17.98 -2.43
N ASN A 64 -3.73 -17.32 -3.56
CA ASN A 64 -4.63 -17.83 -4.60
C ASN A 64 -3.96 -17.74 -5.98
N LEU A 65 -3.41 -18.87 -6.41
CA LEU A 65 -2.69 -19.01 -7.68
C LEU A 65 -3.64 -19.47 -8.79
N ARG A 66 -4.20 -18.51 -9.53
CA ARG A 66 -5.23 -18.72 -10.57
C ARG A 66 -4.79 -18.31 -11.98
N HIS A 67 -3.51 -17.98 -12.19
CA HIS A 67 -2.95 -17.56 -13.48
C HIS A 67 -3.18 -18.53 -14.64
N GLY A 68 -3.37 -19.83 -14.36
CA GLY A 68 -3.67 -20.83 -15.39
C GLY A 68 -5.12 -20.84 -15.91
N ALA A 69 -6.02 -20.07 -15.29
CA ALA A 69 -7.46 -20.12 -15.54
C ALA A 69 -8.02 -18.88 -16.26
N LEU A 70 -7.18 -17.90 -16.59
CA LEU A 70 -7.64 -16.64 -17.18
C LEU A 70 -7.89 -16.73 -18.68
N THR A 71 -9.02 -16.18 -19.10
CA THR A 71 -9.33 -15.94 -20.51
C THR A 71 -8.49 -14.77 -21.06
N LYS A 72 -8.33 -14.72 -22.39
CA LYS A 72 -7.70 -13.57 -23.06
C LYS A 72 -8.33 -12.23 -22.66
N HIS A 73 -9.66 -12.20 -22.56
CA HIS A 73 -10.41 -11.02 -22.12
C HIS A 73 -10.01 -10.58 -20.71
N GLN A 74 -9.89 -11.52 -19.76
CA GLN A 74 -9.49 -11.20 -18.38
C GLN A 74 -8.05 -10.69 -18.30
N HIS A 75 -7.13 -11.17 -19.14
CA HIS A 75 -5.80 -10.57 -19.27
C HIS A 75 -5.87 -9.11 -19.76
N GLU A 76 -6.72 -8.81 -20.75
CA GLU A 76 -6.92 -7.44 -21.22
C GLU A 76 -7.50 -6.53 -20.13
N VAL A 77 -8.40 -7.06 -19.29
CA VAL A 77 -8.92 -6.35 -18.11
C VAL A 77 -7.79 -6.05 -17.11
N LEU A 78 -6.95 -7.03 -16.75
CA LEU A 78 -5.82 -6.82 -15.83
C LEU A 78 -4.88 -5.73 -16.32
N SER A 79 -4.47 -5.77 -17.59
CA SER A 79 -3.59 -4.76 -18.18
C SER A 79 -4.23 -3.37 -18.25
N SER A 80 -5.57 -3.28 -18.22
CA SER A 80 -6.29 -2.00 -18.20
C SER A 80 -6.33 -1.34 -16.81
N ILE A 81 -6.09 -2.09 -15.72
CA ILE A 81 -6.03 -1.55 -14.35
C ILE A 81 -4.82 -0.61 -14.25
N TYR A 82 -3.64 -1.14 -14.53
CA TYR A 82 -2.38 -0.43 -14.66
C TYR A 82 -1.35 -1.32 -15.37
N SER A 83 -0.43 -0.72 -16.12
CA SER A 83 0.64 -1.44 -16.81
C SER A 83 1.91 -0.63 -16.88
N THR A 84 3.02 -1.28 -17.23
CA THR A 84 4.28 -0.61 -17.54
C THR A 84 4.10 0.42 -18.67
N GLN A 85 3.26 0.11 -19.66
CA GLN A 85 2.91 1.05 -20.74
C GLN A 85 2.19 2.30 -20.22
N VAL A 86 1.24 2.16 -19.28
CA VAL A 86 0.54 3.30 -18.67
C VAL A 86 1.53 4.23 -17.95
N LEU A 87 2.55 3.68 -17.27
CA LEU A 87 3.61 4.48 -16.65
C LEU A 87 4.44 5.24 -17.70
N GLU A 88 4.81 4.59 -18.81
CA GLU A 88 5.54 5.23 -19.91
C GLU A 88 4.76 6.38 -20.56
N GLU A 89 3.45 6.21 -20.76
CA GLU A 89 2.55 7.24 -21.27
C GLU A 89 2.43 8.41 -20.28
N ALA A 90 2.24 8.13 -18.99
CA ALA A 90 2.20 9.15 -17.95
C ALA A 90 3.51 9.96 -17.86
N ALA A 91 4.66 9.33 -18.12
CA ALA A 91 5.96 9.99 -18.18
C ALA A 91 6.14 10.86 -19.44
N LYS A 92 5.59 10.45 -20.60
CA LYS A 92 5.59 11.27 -21.82
C LYS A 92 4.76 12.54 -21.63
N GLU A 93 3.61 12.41 -20.97
CA GLU A 93 2.68 13.50 -20.71
C GLU A 93 3.02 14.31 -19.45
N LYS A 94 4.06 13.91 -18.71
CA LYS A 94 4.51 14.58 -17.48
C LYS A 94 3.37 14.71 -16.45
N ARG A 95 2.65 13.60 -16.21
CA ARG A 95 1.48 13.56 -15.32
C ARG A 95 1.78 13.28 -13.84
N LEU A 96 2.96 12.75 -13.53
CA LEU A 96 3.30 12.27 -12.18
C LEU A 96 4.41 13.10 -11.53
N LEU A 97 4.23 13.54 -10.29
CA LEU A 97 5.23 14.26 -9.51
C LEU A 97 5.93 13.32 -8.52
N PHE A 98 7.26 13.40 -8.47
CA PHE A 98 8.06 12.67 -7.48
C PHE A 98 7.69 13.12 -6.05
N GLY A 99 7.61 12.18 -5.12
CA GLY A 99 7.25 12.46 -3.72
C GLY A 99 5.74 12.53 -3.45
N ARG A 100 4.95 12.91 -4.47
CA ARG A 100 3.50 13.04 -4.36
C ARG A 100 2.76 11.88 -5.01
N ASP A 101 3.09 11.61 -6.27
CA ASP A 101 2.39 10.61 -7.08
C ASP A 101 3.20 9.33 -7.26
N PHE A 102 4.51 9.40 -7.07
CA PHE A 102 5.36 8.22 -7.09
C PHE A 102 6.64 8.37 -6.28
N HIS A 103 7.17 7.23 -5.85
CA HIS A 103 8.53 7.03 -5.38
C HIS A 103 9.26 6.03 -6.27
N ALA A 104 10.59 6.08 -6.22
CA ALA A 104 11.46 5.09 -6.87
C ALA A 104 12.53 4.65 -5.90
N CYS A 105 12.62 3.34 -5.65
CA CYS A 105 13.51 2.75 -4.65
C CYS A 105 14.15 1.45 -5.16
N ARG A 106 15.19 0.99 -4.49
CA ARG A 106 15.76 -0.35 -4.68
C ARG A 106 16.23 -0.92 -3.35
N PHE A 107 16.23 -2.23 -3.22
CA PHE A 107 16.88 -2.92 -2.12
C PHE A 107 18.35 -3.17 -2.50
N ASP A 108 19.29 -2.74 -1.66
CA ASP A 108 20.72 -2.90 -1.92
C ASP A 108 21.33 -4.17 -1.29
N GLY A 109 20.50 -4.97 -0.61
CA GLY A 109 20.92 -6.15 0.15
C GLY A 109 20.84 -5.94 1.67
N GLU A 110 20.88 -4.70 2.13
CA GLU A 110 20.77 -4.35 3.55
C GLU A 110 19.52 -3.53 3.84
N LYS A 111 19.18 -2.56 2.98
CA LYS A 111 18.06 -1.65 3.20
C LYS A 111 17.42 -1.17 1.91
N THR A 112 16.23 -0.61 2.06
CA THR A 112 15.57 0.15 1.00
C THR A 112 16.31 1.47 0.78
N VAL A 113 16.74 1.74 -0.45
CA VAL A 113 17.42 2.97 -0.87
C VAL A 113 16.56 3.71 -1.88
N ASP A 114 16.13 4.91 -1.50
CA ASP A 114 15.38 5.81 -2.37
C ASP A 114 16.27 6.47 -3.42
N ALA A 115 15.67 6.82 -4.56
CA ALA A 115 16.33 7.63 -5.58
C ALA A 115 16.50 9.09 -5.11
N VAL A 116 17.57 9.36 -4.34
CA VAL A 116 17.88 10.60 -3.58
C VAL A 116 17.89 11.91 -4.41
N HIS A 117 17.79 11.85 -5.74
CA HIS A 117 17.88 13.02 -6.63
C HIS A 117 16.74 13.15 -7.65
N ALA A 118 15.71 12.32 -7.56
CA ALA A 118 14.52 12.56 -8.36
C ALA A 118 13.74 13.73 -7.75
N LYS A 119 13.48 14.77 -8.56
CA LYS A 119 12.66 15.93 -8.19
C LYS A 119 11.79 16.33 -9.37
N GLY A 120 10.64 16.91 -9.07
CA GLY A 120 9.72 17.40 -10.09
C GLY A 120 8.98 16.28 -10.81
N THR A 121 8.62 16.55 -12.06
CA THR A 121 7.74 15.67 -12.83
C THR A 121 8.49 14.52 -13.49
N LEU A 122 7.88 13.33 -13.50
CA LEU A 122 8.39 12.19 -14.25
C LEU A 122 8.40 12.50 -15.75
N THR A 123 9.57 12.42 -16.35
CA THR A 123 9.77 12.51 -17.80
C THR A 123 10.17 11.15 -18.38
N SER A 124 10.03 10.95 -19.70
CA SER A 124 10.54 9.73 -20.36
C SER A 124 12.04 9.49 -20.10
N ALA A 125 12.83 10.56 -20.02
CA ALA A 125 14.26 10.47 -19.77
C ALA A 125 14.56 9.99 -18.33
N SER A 126 13.89 10.58 -17.33
CA SER A 126 14.05 10.16 -15.94
C SER A 126 13.48 8.75 -15.70
N LEU A 127 12.37 8.39 -16.35
CA LEU A 127 11.83 7.03 -16.30
C LEU A 127 12.86 6.02 -16.83
N LYS A 128 13.42 6.27 -18.02
CA LYS A 128 14.47 5.41 -18.60
C LYS A 128 15.68 5.28 -17.68
N LYS A 129 16.14 6.38 -17.11
CA LYS A 129 17.27 6.41 -16.18
C LYS A 129 17.00 5.59 -14.92
N LEU A 130 15.85 5.79 -14.26
CA LEU A 130 15.55 5.16 -12.98
C LEU A 130 15.14 3.69 -13.15
N LEU A 131 14.17 3.41 -14.02
CA LEU A 131 13.58 2.07 -14.16
C LEU A 131 14.51 1.11 -14.90
N HIS A 132 15.11 1.53 -16.01
CA HIS A 132 15.96 0.66 -16.82
C HIS A 132 17.44 0.76 -16.45
N GLY A 133 17.93 1.99 -16.22
CA GLY A 133 19.34 2.24 -15.94
C GLY A 133 19.75 1.89 -14.51
N GLN A 134 19.02 2.41 -13.52
CA GLN A 134 19.31 2.21 -12.08
C GLN A 134 18.54 1.03 -11.47
N LYS A 135 17.69 0.38 -12.28
CA LYS A 135 16.88 -0.77 -11.87
C LYS A 135 16.04 -0.51 -10.61
N CYS A 136 15.53 0.72 -10.46
CA CYS A 136 14.63 1.06 -9.37
C CYS A 136 13.24 0.45 -9.59
N THR A 137 12.61 -0.03 -8.50
CA THR A 137 11.17 -0.24 -8.44
C THR A 137 10.46 1.10 -8.35
N PHE A 138 9.40 1.26 -9.13
CA PHE A 138 8.49 2.41 -9.03
C PHE A 138 7.30 2.03 -8.16
N GLN A 139 7.01 2.86 -7.16
CA GLN A 139 5.79 2.81 -6.36
C GLN A 139 4.91 4.00 -6.76
N ILE A 140 3.77 3.73 -7.39
CA ILE A 140 2.80 4.74 -7.83
C ILE A 140 1.71 4.85 -6.79
N HIS A 141 1.49 6.06 -6.26
CA HIS A 141 0.52 6.32 -5.21
C HIS A 141 -0.84 6.69 -5.78
N GLN A 142 -1.88 6.07 -5.21
CA GLN A 142 -3.27 6.36 -5.53
C GLN A 142 -3.57 6.31 -7.05
N PRO A 143 -3.23 5.21 -7.75
CA PRO A 143 -3.42 5.08 -9.19
C PRO A 143 -4.89 5.06 -9.61
N GLN A 144 -5.83 4.86 -8.69
CA GLN A 144 -7.27 5.00 -8.95
C GLN A 144 -7.66 6.38 -9.51
N ARG A 145 -6.86 7.42 -9.24
CA ARG A 145 -7.04 8.77 -9.81
C ARG A 145 -6.91 8.80 -11.34
N TYR A 146 -6.37 7.74 -11.95
CA TYR A 146 -6.07 7.64 -13.38
C TYR A 146 -6.64 6.38 -14.04
N SER A 147 -7.38 5.55 -13.29
CA SER A 147 -7.93 4.29 -13.76
C SER A 147 -9.36 4.11 -13.25
N ASP A 148 -10.34 4.31 -14.14
CA ASP A 148 -11.77 4.25 -13.78
C ASP A 148 -12.17 2.85 -13.30
N LEU A 149 -11.59 1.79 -13.88
CA LEU A 149 -11.83 0.41 -13.43
C LEU A 149 -11.35 0.21 -11.99
N LEU A 150 -10.15 0.70 -11.70
CA LEU A 150 -9.59 0.60 -10.36
C LEU A 150 -10.38 1.46 -9.38
N TRP A 151 -10.73 2.69 -9.74
CA TRP A 151 -11.57 3.55 -8.91
C TRP A 151 -12.89 2.87 -8.56
N ARG A 152 -13.58 2.28 -9.53
CA ARG A 152 -14.82 1.54 -9.28
C ARG A 152 -14.61 0.36 -8.34
N LEU A 153 -13.52 -0.39 -8.51
CA LEU A 153 -13.18 -1.48 -7.60
C LEU A 153 -12.93 -0.98 -6.18
N LEU A 154 -12.14 0.09 -6.00
CA LEU A 154 -11.85 0.62 -4.68
C LEU A 154 -13.10 1.17 -4.00
N GLU A 155 -13.97 1.90 -4.72
CA GLU A 155 -15.23 2.43 -4.16
C GLU A 155 -16.15 1.30 -3.66
N HIS A 156 -16.27 0.21 -4.44
CA HIS A 156 -17.03 -0.97 -4.00
C HIS A 156 -16.41 -1.59 -2.73
N LEU A 157 -15.09 -1.66 -2.63
CA LEU A 157 -14.42 -2.16 -1.43
C LEU A 157 -14.57 -1.20 -0.24
N GLU A 158 -14.53 0.12 -0.45
CA GLU A 158 -14.81 1.12 0.60
C GLU A 158 -16.21 0.93 1.15
N SER A 159 -17.19 0.77 0.27
CA SER A 159 -18.58 0.47 0.61
C SER A 159 -18.73 -0.87 1.36
N TYR A 160 -17.92 -1.88 1.04
CA TYR A 160 -17.94 -3.18 1.74
C TYR A 160 -17.30 -3.11 3.13
N PHE A 161 -16.11 -2.51 3.25
CA PHE A 161 -15.35 -2.47 4.51
C PHE A 161 -15.78 -1.35 5.46
N GLY A 162 -16.49 -0.34 4.95
CA GLY A 162 -16.95 0.81 5.75
C GLY A 162 -15.82 1.75 6.19
N CYS A 163 -14.68 1.71 5.51
CA CYS A 163 -13.53 2.60 5.74
C CYS A 163 -12.77 2.86 4.43
N LEU A 164 -11.76 3.74 4.49
CA LEU A 164 -10.98 4.10 3.31
C LEU A 164 -10.26 2.89 2.70
N VAL A 165 -10.22 2.86 1.38
CA VAL A 165 -9.46 1.89 0.60
C VAL A 165 -8.56 2.63 -0.36
N GLY A 166 -7.26 2.55 -0.08
CA GLY A 166 -6.20 3.08 -0.92
C GLY A 166 -5.63 2.02 -1.85
N SER A 167 -4.76 2.46 -2.77
CA SER A 167 -3.90 1.52 -3.47
C SER A 167 -2.57 2.12 -3.89
N ASN A 168 -1.58 1.25 -4.03
CA ASN A 168 -0.28 1.55 -4.63
C ASN A 168 -0.01 0.53 -5.73
N VAL A 169 0.58 0.97 -6.85
CA VAL A 169 1.10 0.07 -7.89
C VAL A 169 2.60 -0.01 -7.79
N TYR A 170 3.16 -1.22 -7.90
CA TYR A 170 4.59 -1.46 -7.90
C TYR A 170 5.03 -2.05 -9.24
N ILE A 171 5.98 -1.39 -9.89
CA ILE A 171 6.61 -1.85 -11.14
C ILE A 171 8.08 -2.11 -10.85
N THR A 172 8.49 -3.38 -10.89
CA THR A 172 9.84 -3.83 -10.53
C THR A 172 10.57 -4.42 -11.75
N PRO A 173 11.79 -3.95 -12.08
CA PRO A 173 12.63 -4.52 -13.12
C PRO A 173 12.97 -6.01 -12.89
N PRO A 174 13.15 -6.80 -13.96
CA PRO A 174 13.49 -8.21 -13.81
C PRO A 174 14.78 -8.43 -13.01
N GLY A 175 14.77 -9.48 -12.18
CA GLY A 175 15.91 -9.88 -11.33
C GLY A 175 16.24 -8.89 -10.21
N THR A 176 15.29 -8.04 -9.79
CA THR A 176 15.53 -7.02 -8.75
C THR A 176 14.47 -7.00 -7.67
N GLN A 177 14.86 -6.48 -6.50
CA GLN A 177 14.00 -6.25 -5.35
C GLN A 177 13.94 -4.75 -5.05
N GLY A 178 12.73 -4.24 -4.79
CA GLY A 178 12.49 -2.82 -4.54
C GLY A 178 12.63 -2.42 -3.07
N LEU A 179 11.99 -3.19 -2.20
CA LEU A 179 11.88 -2.92 -0.76
C LEU A 179 12.58 -4.02 0.03
N ALA A 180 13.20 -3.64 1.14
CA ALA A 180 13.66 -4.58 2.16
C ALA A 180 12.46 -5.33 2.77
N PRO A 181 12.68 -6.44 3.49
CA PRO A 181 11.61 -7.09 4.24
C PRO A 181 10.97 -6.14 5.25
N HIS A 182 9.64 -6.14 5.33
CA HIS A 182 8.88 -5.24 6.19
C HIS A 182 7.47 -5.74 6.43
N TYR A 183 6.73 -5.05 7.30
CA TYR A 183 5.29 -5.19 7.45
C TYR A 183 4.61 -3.81 7.35
N ASP A 184 3.33 -3.83 7.00
CA ASP A 184 2.47 -2.64 6.95
C ASP A 184 1.48 -2.60 8.12
N ASP A 185 0.88 -1.43 8.35
CA ASP A 185 -0.15 -1.14 9.36
C ASP A 185 -1.60 -1.27 8.82
N VAL A 186 -1.74 -1.87 7.64
CA VAL A 186 -2.99 -1.99 6.88
C VAL A 186 -3.25 -3.44 6.47
N GLU A 187 -4.52 -3.76 6.24
CA GLU A 187 -4.91 -5.02 5.62
C GLU A 187 -4.61 -4.94 4.12
N VAL A 188 -3.88 -5.93 3.60
CA VAL A 188 -3.27 -5.87 2.26
C VAL A 188 -3.85 -6.93 1.33
N PHE A 189 -4.30 -6.47 0.16
CA PHE A 189 -4.77 -7.26 -0.96
C PHE A 189 -3.86 -6.99 -2.17
N ILE A 190 -3.23 -8.02 -2.72
CA ILE A 190 -2.32 -7.91 -3.85
C ILE A 190 -2.91 -8.66 -5.05
N LEU A 191 -2.92 -7.98 -6.19
CA LEU A 191 -3.28 -8.56 -7.49
C LEU A 191 -2.12 -8.37 -8.46
N GLN A 192 -1.58 -9.46 -8.96
CA GLN A 192 -0.50 -9.42 -9.95
C GLN A 192 -1.08 -9.09 -11.33
N LEU A 193 -0.51 -8.09 -12.00
CA LEU A 193 -1.00 -7.55 -13.28
C LEU A 193 -0.12 -7.95 -14.46
N GLU A 194 1.20 -7.89 -14.32
CA GLU A 194 2.17 -8.21 -15.39
C GLU A 194 3.38 -8.95 -14.83
N GLY A 195 4.02 -9.77 -15.66
CA GLY A 195 5.24 -10.51 -15.29
C GLY A 195 5.05 -11.41 -14.07
N SER A 196 6.16 -11.71 -13.39
CA SER A 196 6.13 -12.57 -12.20
C SER A 196 7.01 -12.04 -11.08
N LYS A 197 6.57 -12.31 -9.85
CA LYS A 197 7.25 -11.88 -8.63
C LYS A 197 7.27 -13.01 -7.63
N HIS A 198 8.46 -13.32 -7.11
CA HIS A 198 8.68 -14.27 -6.05
C HIS A 198 8.48 -13.58 -4.70
N TRP A 199 7.57 -14.11 -3.88
CA TRP A 199 7.14 -13.57 -2.59
C TRP A 199 7.53 -14.51 -1.46
N LYS A 200 7.94 -13.91 -0.34
CA LYS A 200 8.16 -14.59 0.93
C LYS A 200 7.37 -13.87 2.02
N LEU A 201 6.56 -14.62 2.76
CA LEU A 201 5.82 -14.13 3.93
C LEU A 201 6.39 -14.78 5.18
N TYR A 202 6.46 -14.02 6.27
CA TYR A 202 6.98 -14.46 7.56
C TYR A 202 5.97 -14.15 8.66
N LYS A 203 6.13 -14.80 9.81
CA LYS A 203 5.28 -14.54 10.97
C LYS A 203 5.42 -13.09 11.41
N PRO A 204 4.32 -12.45 11.84
CA PRO A 204 4.40 -11.13 12.45
C PRO A 204 5.26 -11.18 13.72
N GLN A 205 6.13 -10.18 13.91
CA GLN A 205 6.74 -9.91 15.22
C GLN A 205 5.73 -9.25 16.17
N VAL A 206 4.80 -8.47 15.60
CA VAL A 206 3.68 -7.84 16.29
C VAL A 206 2.41 -8.21 15.54
N GLU A 207 1.55 -9.03 16.15
CA GLU A 207 0.25 -9.37 15.57
C GLU A 207 -0.60 -8.12 15.39
N LEU A 208 -1.21 -7.98 14.20
CA LEU A 208 -2.13 -6.89 13.87
C LEU A 208 -1.56 -5.48 14.16
N ALA A 209 -0.29 -5.26 13.80
CA ALA A 209 0.42 -4.00 14.04
C ALA A 209 -0.36 -2.77 13.58
N SER A 210 -0.66 -1.84 14.51
CA SER A 210 -1.39 -0.57 14.28
C SER A 210 -0.52 0.58 13.78
N LEU A 211 0.79 0.43 13.98
CA LEU A 211 1.80 1.48 13.84
C LEU A 211 3.08 0.80 13.37
N VAL A 212 3.70 1.38 12.36
CA VAL A 212 5.06 1.05 11.95
C VAL A 212 6.01 1.71 12.97
N VAL A 213 6.25 1.04 14.09
CA VAL A 213 7.13 1.56 15.15
C VAL A 213 8.58 1.38 14.70
N ARG A 214 9.28 2.47 14.40
CA ARG A 214 10.76 2.46 14.43
C ARG A 214 11.20 2.20 15.87
N THR A 215 11.88 1.10 16.10
CA THR A 215 12.90 1.04 17.15
C THR A 215 14.20 1.49 16.49
N ASP A 216 14.40 2.81 16.38
CA ASP A 216 15.80 3.25 16.42
C ASP A 216 16.29 2.80 17.79
N SER A 217 17.25 1.89 17.82
CA SER A 217 17.85 1.39 19.05
C SER A 217 18.44 2.56 19.83
N TRP A 218 17.62 3.17 20.67
CA TRP A 218 18.08 4.07 21.70
C TRP A 218 18.70 3.16 22.75
N ASN A 219 20.03 3.17 22.85
CA ASN A 219 20.73 2.62 24.01
C ASN A 219 20.33 3.48 25.22
N ALA A 220 19.13 3.24 25.74
CA ALA A 220 18.83 3.57 27.10
C ALA A 220 19.82 2.75 27.95
N ASP A 221 20.51 3.46 28.84
CA ASP A 221 21.44 2.89 29.79
C ASP A 221 20.89 1.58 30.40
N LYS A 222 21.77 0.61 30.65
CA LYS A 222 21.48 -0.81 30.93
C LYS A 222 20.63 -1.05 32.20
N SER A 223 20.13 0.01 32.84
CA SER A 223 19.25 -0.03 34.00
C SER A 223 17.77 -0.06 33.62
N CYS A 224 17.38 0.31 32.39
CA CYS A 224 15.96 0.38 32.05
C CYS A 224 15.41 -0.86 31.36
N HIS A 225 14.55 -1.57 32.09
CA HIS A 225 13.90 -2.80 31.65
C HIS A 225 12.60 -2.43 30.91
N SER A 226 12.73 -2.10 29.63
CA SER A 226 11.67 -1.85 28.64
C SER A 226 10.81 -0.59 28.82
N PHE A 227 10.54 0.11 27.71
CA PHE A 227 9.53 1.15 27.60
C PHE A 227 8.63 0.88 26.39
N THR A 228 7.35 1.22 26.49
CA THR A 228 6.42 1.28 25.35
C THR A 228 5.79 2.67 25.34
N ALA A 229 6.24 3.54 24.44
CA ALA A 229 5.64 4.86 24.25
C ALA A 229 4.49 4.76 23.24
N HIS A 230 3.29 5.14 23.64
CA HIS A 230 2.16 5.33 22.74
C HIS A 230 1.99 6.81 22.45
N TRP A 231 2.05 7.18 21.17
CA TRP A 231 1.76 8.53 20.70
C TRP A 231 0.28 8.60 20.29
N PHE A 232 -0.45 9.54 20.86
CA PHE A 232 -1.81 9.84 20.44
C PHE A 232 -1.78 11.10 19.57
N GLU A 233 -2.21 10.99 18.32
CA GLU A 233 -2.55 12.18 17.53
C GLU A 233 -3.84 12.78 18.08
N SER A 234 -3.72 13.71 19.02
CA SER A 234 -4.83 14.59 19.37
C SER A 234 -4.81 15.83 18.47
N ASP A 235 -5.71 15.81 17.48
CA ASP A 235 -6.38 16.94 16.84
C ASP A 235 -5.52 18.12 16.33
N LEU A 236 -5.35 18.19 15.01
CA LEU A 236 -4.55 19.12 14.21
C LEU A 236 -5.00 20.61 14.21
N SER A 237 -5.73 21.07 15.23
CA SER A 237 -6.18 22.47 15.30
C SER A 237 -5.75 23.24 16.55
N ARG A 238 -5.09 22.60 17.53
CA ARG A 238 -4.50 23.31 18.68
C ARG A 238 -3.06 22.87 18.89
N GLY A 239 -2.20 23.86 19.14
CA GLY A 239 -0.75 23.68 19.18
C GLY A 239 -0.29 22.65 20.23
N ARG A 240 0.70 21.86 19.81
CA ARG A 240 1.81 21.29 20.57
C ARG A 240 1.55 21.04 22.06
N GLU A 241 1.20 19.79 22.38
CA GLU A 241 1.54 19.16 23.65
C GLU A 241 1.60 17.64 23.41
N ALA A 242 2.78 17.06 23.57
CA ALA A 242 3.00 15.62 23.48
C ALA A 242 2.45 14.95 24.75
N ILE A 243 1.31 14.27 24.67
CA ILE A 243 0.79 13.50 25.81
C ILE A 243 1.29 12.05 25.69
N ALA A 244 2.38 11.75 26.39
CA ALA A 244 2.79 10.38 26.67
C ALA A 244 1.89 9.79 27.77
N CYS A 245 0.90 8.98 27.39
CA CYS A 245 0.15 8.18 28.36
C CYS A 245 0.89 6.86 28.64
N LEU A 246 1.82 6.88 29.60
CA LEU A 246 2.33 5.66 30.23
C LEU A 246 1.48 5.37 31.47
N ARG A 247 0.72 4.26 31.45
CA ARG A 247 0.21 3.66 32.69
C ARG A 247 1.36 2.90 33.35
N PHE A 248 1.99 3.47 34.36
CA PHE A 248 2.82 2.72 35.31
C PHE A 248 2.50 3.13 36.75
N VAL A 249 2.39 2.11 37.61
CA VAL A 249 2.32 2.22 39.06
C VAL A 249 3.76 2.39 39.56
N GLY A 250 4.15 3.59 39.98
CA GLY A 250 5.45 3.84 40.60
C GLY A 250 5.95 5.29 40.45
N ASP A 251 6.48 5.86 41.54
CA ASP A 251 6.94 7.24 41.64
C ASP A 251 8.23 7.50 40.83
N HIS A 252 8.11 8.02 39.61
CA HIS A 252 9.25 8.58 38.86
C HIS A 252 8.94 9.97 38.30
N ASP A 253 9.97 10.83 38.32
CA ASP A 253 9.90 12.26 38.03
C ASP A 253 9.88 12.53 36.51
N TYR A 254 8.73 13.02 36.04
CA TYR A 254 8.41 13.30 34.63
C TYR A 254 9.33 14.36 33.97
N THR A 255 9.97 15.21 34.78
CA THR A 255 10.63 16.44 34.32
C THR A 255 11.90 16.17 33.51
N ALA A 256 12.62 15.08 33.79
CA ALA A 256 13.87 14.73 33.10
C ALA A 256 13.64 14.19 31.67
N PHE A 257 12.49 13.56 31.41
CA PHE A 257 12.20 12.91 30.13
C PHE A 257 11.70 13.91 29.06
N ALA A 258 10.99 14.95 29.48
CA ALA A 258 10.46 16.00 28.58
C ALA A 258 11.59 16.76 27.86
N PHE A 259 12.70 17.05 28.55
CA PHE A 259 13.85 17.75 27.95
C PHE A 259 14.56 16.95 26.85
N GLN A 260 14.49 15.62 26.86
CA GLN A 260 15.06 14.78 25.78
C GLN A 260 14.16 14.73 24.53
N LEU A 261 12.84 14.93 24.70
CA LEU A 261 11.89 15.00 23.59
C LEU A 261 11.98 16.34 22.83
N ASP A 262 12.33 17.44 23.50
CA ASP A 262 12.54 18.76 22.88
C ASP A 262 13.68 18.79 21.84
N GLY A 263 14.55 17.77 21.82
CA GLY A 263 15.62 17.62 20.82
C GLY A 263 15.17 16.99 19.50
N ILE A 264 13.95 16.46 19.39
CA ILE A 264 13.48 15.75 18.19
C ILE A 264 12.92 16.77 17.18
N LYS A 265 13.64 16.97 16.08
CA LYS A 265 13.27 17.92 15.03
C LYS A 265 12.08 17.40 14.20
N LYS A 266 11.25 18.33 13.71
CA LYS A 266 10.04 18.09 12.86
C LYS A 266 10.28 17.14 11.67
N GLU A 267 11.49 17.15 11.13
CA GLU A 267 11.92 16.31 10.01
C GLU A 267 12.10 14.82 10.38
N HIS A 268 12.03 14.45 11.66
CA HIS A 268 11.99 13.05 12.12
C HIS A 268 10.57 12.46 12.16
N TYR A 269 9.52 13.29 12.03
CA TYR A 269 8.13 12.91 12.36
C TYR A 269 7.20 12.66 11.16
N LEU A 270 7.67 12.78 9.92
CA LEU A 270 6.78 12.82 8.75
C LEU A 270 7.21 11.93 7.59
N LEU A 271 7.81 10.79 7.91
CA LEU A 271 8.09 9.81 6.89
C LEU A 271 7.55 8.48 7.39
N ASP A 272 6.42 8.07 6.78
CA ASP A 272 5.84 6.74 6.82
C ASP A 272 6.92 5.74 6.35
N TYR A 273 7.84 5.41 7.24
CA TYR A 273 8.98 4.56 6.95
C TYR A 273 8.70 3.16 7.48
N VAL A 274 8.25 2.31 6.56
CA VAL A 274 8.49 0.87 6.49
C VAL A 274 9.66 0.43 7.38
N VAL A 275 9.41 -0.40 8.41
CA VAL A 275 10.50 -1.01 9.20
C VAL A 275 11.28 -1.95 8.27
N ASN A 276 12.48 -1.55 7.87
CA ASN A 276 13.40 -2.45 7.18
C ASN A 276 13.90 -3.48 8.19
N LEU A 277 13.50 -4.73 8.02
CA LEU A 277 13.96 -5.85 8.82
C LEU A 277 15.13 -6.54 8.14
N ASP A 278 16.11 -6.93 8.94
CA ASP A 278 17.26 -7.71 8.47
C ASP A 278 16.78 -9.09 7.99
N PRO A 279 16.95 -9.45 6.70
CA PRO A 279 16.54 -10.73 6.16
C PRO A 279 17.10 -11.94 6.93
N GLU A 280 18.31 -11.86 7.48
CA GLU A 280 18.95 -12.97 8.21
C GLU A 280 18.26 -13.25 9.54
N SER A 281 17.57 -12.25 10.11
CA SER A 281 16.89 -12.34 11.39
C SER A 281 15.47 -12.91 11.34
N LEU A 282 14.88 -13.08 10.15
CA LEU A 282 13.47 -13.41 9.98
C LEU A 282 13.14 -14.90 10.16
N GLY A 283 14.15 -15.77 10.15
CA GLY A 283 13.95 -17.22 10.11
C GLY A 283 13.35 -17.70 8.79
N ASN A 284 12.61 -18.82 8.83
CA ASN A 284 12.01 -19.40 7.63
C ASN A 284 10.68 -18.70 7.27
N PRO A 285 10.39 -18.50 5.98
CA PRO A 285 9.09 -18.00 5.56
C PRO A 285 7.98 -19.00 5.91
N ILE A 286 6.81 -18.48 6.28
CA ILE A 286 5.58 -19.27 6.47
C ILE A 286 4.95 -19.67 5.14
N GLU A 287 5.15 -18.83 4.11
CA GLU A 287 4.70 -19.06 2.74
C GLU A 287 5.74 -18.49 1.77
N GLU A 288 6.02 -19.24 0.70
CA GLU A 288 6.96 -18.84 -0.36
C GLU A 288 6.40 -19.30 -1.70
N PHE A 289 6.13 -18.36 -2.60
CA PHE A 289 5.42 -18.61 -3.86
C PHE A 289 5.74 -17.54 -4.90
N THR A 290 5.40 -17.81 -6.17
CA THR A 290 5.56 -16.85 -7.26
C THR A 290 4.18 -16.45 -7.79
N LEU A 291 3.88 -15.15 -7.75
CA LEU A 291 2.67 -14.59 -8.36
C LEU A 291 2.91 -14.31 -9.85
N ARG A 292 1.90 -14.63 -10.66
CA ARG A 292 1.78 -14.37 -12.10
C ARG A 292 0.46 -13.64 -12.39
N PRO A 293 0.26 -13.07 -13.59
CA PRO A 293 -0.91 -12.21 -13.85
C PRO A 293 -2.22 -12.93 -13.54
N GLY A 294 -3.05 -12.30 -12.69
CA GLY A 294 -4.31 -12.86 -12.20
C GLY A 294 -4.24 -13.47 -10.80
N ASP A 295 -3.05 -13.87 -10.35
CA ASP A 295 -2.88 -14.38 -9.00
C ASP A 295 -3.18 -13.31 -7.97
N PHE A 296 -3.74 -13.77 -6.86
CA PHE A 296 -4.20 -12.93 -5.77
C PHE A 296 -3.54 -13.37 -4.46
N LEU A 297 -3.21 -12.39 -3.63
CA LEU A 297 -2.65 -12.59 -2.30
C LEU A 297 -3.35 -11.64 -1.32
N TYR A 298 -3.79 -12.15 -0.18
CA TYR A 298 -4.15 -11.33 0.96
C TYR A 298 -3.27 -11.69 2.16
N PHE A 299 -2.93 -10.72 2.99
CA PHE A 299 -2.37 -10.95 4.32
C PHE A 299 -2.75 -9.82 5.29
N PRO A 300 -2.87 -10.15 6.59
CA PRO A 300 -3.20 -9.15 7.61
C PRO A 300 -2.02 -8.24 7.93
N ARG A 301 -2.32 -7.05 8.45
CA ARG A 301 -1.30 -6.10 8.93
C ARG A 301 -0.36 -6.76 9.96
N GLY A 302 0.90 -6.32 9.95
CA GLY A 302 1.97 -6.96 10.72
C GLY A 302 2.61 -8.19 10.06
N THR A 303 2.00 -8.76 9.00
CA THR A 303 2.64 -9.85 8.24
C THR A 303 3.91 -9.34 7.56
N ILE A 304 5.06 -9.87 7.95
CA ILE A 304 6.33 -9.50 7.35
C ILE A 304 6.41 -10.12 5.95
N HIS A 305 6.80 -9.34 4.96
CA HIS A 305 6.86 -9.76 3.58
C HIS A 305 8.02 -9.11 2.82
N GLN A 306 8.45 -9.80 1.77
CA GLN A 306 9.38 -9.28 0.78
C GLN A 306 9.10 -9.91 -0.58
N ALA A 307 9.47 -9.21 -1.66
CA ALA A 307 9.23 -9.68 -3.01
C ALA A 307 10.32 -9.26 -4.01
N CYS A 308 10.80 -10.21 -4.79
CA CYS A 308 11.76 -10.00 -5.86
C CYS A 308 11.13 -10.33 -7.22
N ALA A 309 11.33 -9.50 -8.23
CA ALA A 309 10.90 -9.84 -9.59
C ALA A 309 11.76 -10.97 -10.14
N ASP A 310 11.12 -11.94 -10.81
CA ASP A 310 11.84 -13.05 -11.41
C ASP A 310 12.87 -12.56 -12.46
N GLU A 311 13.89 -13.37 -12.70
CA GLU A 311 14.85 -13.12 -13.78
C GLU A 311 14.19 -13.14 -15.16
N GLY A 312 14.83 -12.48 -16.14
CA GLY A 312 14.41 -12.46 -17.53
C GLY A 312 14.23 -11.05 -18.08
N ASN A 313 13.27 -10.89 -18.99
CA ASN A 313 13.09 -9.64 -19.75
C ASN A 313 11.76 -8.93 -19.47
N GLN A 314 10.94 -9.42 -18.54
CA GLN A 314 9.64 -8.82 -18.23
C GLN A 314 9.66 -8.11 -16.87
N PHE A 315 9.08 -6.92 -16.82
CA PHE A 315 8.80 -6.24 -15.56
C PHE A 315 7.72 -6.98 -14.80
N SER A 316 7.82 -6.98 -13.47
CA SER A 316 6.71 -7.37 -12.60
C SER A 316 5.89 -6.14 -12.24
N THR A 317 4.59 -6.18 -12.51
CA THR A 317 3.63 -5.15 -12.09
C THR A 317 2.57 -5.78 -11.19
N HIS A 318 2.36 -5.24 -9.99
CA HIS A 318 1.21 -5.59 -9.16
C HIS A 318 0.57 -4.34 -8.57
N ILE A 319 -0.69 -4.49 -8.18
CA ILE A 319 -1.38 -3.52 -7.35
C ILE A 319 -1.52 -4.07 -5.93
N THR A 320 -1.23 -3.23 -4.96
CA THR A 320 -1.54 -3.41 -3.55
C THR A 320 -2.73 -2.52 -3.22
N ILE A 321 -3.85 -3.13 -2.87
CA ILE A 321 -5.04 -2.49 -2.33
C ILE A 321 -4.97 -2.62 -0.82
N SER A 322 -5.13 -1.50 -0.11
CA SER A 322 -4.92 -1.42 1.34
C SER A 322 -6.11 -0.79 2.05
N THR A 323 -6.49 -1.34 3.18
CA THR A 323 -7.61 -0.83 3.99
C THR A 323 -7.39 -1.04 5.48
N TYR A 324 -8.38 -0.65 6.31
CA TYR A 324 -8.38 -0.86 7.76
C TYR A 324 -7.31 -0.11 8.56
N GLN A 325 -6.68 0.91 7.98
CA GLN A 325 -5.73 1.75 8.70
C GLN A 325 -6.40 2.42 9.92
N HIS A 326 -5.82 2.21 11.10
CA HIS A 326 -6.29 2.74 12.37
C HIS A 326 -7.79 2.45 12.69
N GLN A 327 -8.33 1.32 12.23
CA GLN A 327 -9.73 0.92 12.48
C GLN A 327 -9.92 0.01 13.72
N GLU A 328 -8.93 -0.07 14.59
CA GLU A 328 -8.97 -0.93 15.77
C GLU A 328 -10.02 -0.50 16.80
N HIS A 329 -10.55 -1.46 17.57
CA HIS A 329 -11.47 -1.18 18.67
C HIS A 329 -10.91 -0.15 19.66
N LYS A 330 -9.58 -0.16 19.90
CA LYS A 330 -8.91 0.85 20.74
C LYS A 330 -9.10 2.27 20.20
N GLN A 331 -8.93 2.48 18.89
CA GLN A 331 -9.11 3.79 18.26
C GLN A 331 -10.56 4.26 18.35
N PHE A 332 -11.52 3.36 18.14
CA PHE A 332 -12.94 3.66 18.32
C PHE A 332 -13.27 4.05 19.76
N LEU A 333 -12.78 3.29 20.75
CA LEU A 333 -12.97 3.59 22.17
C LEU A 333 -12.31 4.92 22.57
N CYS A 334 -11.12 5.22 22.07
CA CYS A 334 -10.45 6.52 22.28
C CYS A 334 -11.32 7.69 21.78
N LYS A 335 -11.92 7.57 20.59
CA LYS A 335 -12.85 8.57 20.05
C LYS A 335 -14.13 8.72 20.87
N ILE A 336 -14.67 7.63 21.44
CA ILE A 336 -15.84 7.72 22.34
C ILE A 336 -15.46 8.41 23.67
N CYS A 337 -14.31 8.04 24.24
CA CYS A 337 -13.86 8.57 25.52
C CYS A 337 -13.50 10.06 25.44
N SER A 338 -12.96 10.54 24.32
CA SER A 338 -12.67 11.97 24.14
C SER A 338 -13.94 12.83 24.17
N VAL A 339 -15.06 12.32 23.66
CA VAL A 339 -16.37 13.00 23.71
C VAL A 339 -16.89 13.15 25.15
N ARG A 340 -16.62 12.18 26.04
CA ARG A 340 -17.06 12.26 27.45
C ARG A 340 -16.33 13.33 28.26
N ASN A 341 -15.09 13.67 27.92
CA ASN A 341 -14.34 14.71 28.62
C ASN A 341 -14.81 16.14 28.31
N PHE A 342 -15.60 16.35 27.26
CA PHE A 342 -16.26 17.63 26.99
C PHE A 342 -17.56 17.86 27.80
N GLY A 343 -18.10 16.82 28.44
CA GLY A 343 -19.35 16.91 29.20
C GLY A 343 -19.24 17.49 30.61
N ASN A 344 -18.01 17.74 31.11
CA ASN A 344 -17.78 18.21 32.48
C ASN A 344 -17.34 19.68 32.58
N SER A 345 -17.23 20.42 31.47
CA SER A 345 -17.15 21.88 31.53
C SER A 345 -18.58 22.44 31.71
N ARG A 346 -19.01 22.57 32.97
CA ARG A 346 -20.22 23.32 33.32
C ARG A 346 -20.03 24.78 32.88
N PHE A 347 -21.06 25.30 32.20
CA PHE A 347 -21.31 26.73 31.96
C PHE A 347 -21.53 27.49 33.27
#